data_AF-A0A147K8X3-F1
#
_entry.id   AF-A0A147K8X3-F1
#
_cell.length_a   1.000
_cell.length_b   1.000
_cell.length_c   1.000
_cell.angle_alpha   90.00
_cell.angle_beta   90.00
_cell.angle_gamma   90.00
#
_symmetry.space_group_name_H-M   'P 1'
#
loop_
_entity.id
_entity.type
_entity.pdbx_description
1 polymer ?
#
loop_
_entity_poly.entity_id
_entity_poly.type
_entity_poly.pdbx_seq_one_letter_code
_entity_poly.pdbx_strand_id
1 'polypeptide(L)'
;MIPGKTGNDVFLASIETAKKQSIDAMLYSHPIGAHCHEAGPIIGLYDSQCAVPFRGDIKIVPNSAYALEYNIKKYIPEWGEETFIYLEQPIAVLEDGAVYLNPRQESFYIIK
;
A
#
# COMPACT_ATOMS: atom_id res chain seq x y z
N MET A 1 -6.26 -5.18 -4.03
CA MET A 1 -6.06 -6.48 -3.35
C MET A 1 -7.19 -7.40 -3.75
N ILE A 2 -6.90 -8.66 -4.05
CA ILE A 2 -7.90 -9.67 -4.48
C ILE A 2 -7.66 -10.91 -3.63
N PRO A 3 -8.71 -11.53 -3.04
CA PRO A 3 -8.57 -12.79 -2.33
C PRO A 3 -7.81 -13.86 -3.13
N GLY A 4 -6.99 -14.65 -2.43
CA GLY A 4 -6.20 -15.74 -3.01
C GLY A 4 -4.85 -15.31 -3.61
N LYS A 5 -4.64 -14.01 -3.90
CA LYS A 5 -3.31 -13.46 -4.20
C LYS A 5 -2.47 -13.35 -2.94
N THR A 6 -1.15 -13.49 -3.07
CA THR A 6 -0.23 -13.25 -1.96
C THR A 6 0.03 -11.75 -1.77
N GLY A 7 0.57 -11.37 -0.62
CA GLY A 7 1.04 -10.00 -0.42
C GLY A 7 2.13 -9.59 -1.42
N ASN A 8 3.03 -10.52 -1.75
CA ASN A 8 4.07 -10.33 -2.76
C ASN A 8 3.50 -10.16 -4.17
N ASP A 9 2.45 -10.91 -4.54
CA ASP A 9 1.77 -10.72 -5.83
C ASP A 9 1.23 -9.29 -5.95
N VAL A 10 0.58 -8.79 -4.90
CA VAL A 10 0.02 -7.43 -4.89
C VAL A 10 1.13 -6.38 -4.93
N PHE A 11 2.18 -6.56 -4.13
CA PHE A 11 3.32 -5.65 -4.10
C PHE A 11 3.99 -5.54 -5.47
N LEU A 12 4.39 -6.68 -6.06
CA LEU A 12 5.11 -6.71 -7.34
C LEU A 12 4.27 -6.13 -8.49
N ALA A 13 2.97 -6.47 -8.56
CA ALA A 13 2.07 -5.92 -9.57
C ALA A 13 1.89 -4.39 -9.42
N SER A 14 1.83 -3.90 -8.18
CA SER A 14 1.68 -2.47 -7.88
C SER A 14 2.96 -1.69 -8.26
N ILE A 15 4.13 -2.22 -7.90
CA ILE A 15 5.43 -1.63 -8.29
C ILE A 15 5.61 -1.63 -9.81
N GLU A 16 5.26 -2.72 -10.50
CA GLU A 16 5.32 -2.77 -11.96
C GLU A 16 4.41 -1.72 -12.61
N THR A 17 3.20 -1.56 -12.08
CA THR A 17 2.25 -0.54 -12.55
C THR A 17 2.77 0.88 -12.33
N ALA A 18 3.32 1.17 -11.15
CA ALA A 18 3.91 2.46 -10.84
C ALA A 18 5.09 2.80 -11.76
N LYS A 19 5.98 1.84 -12.02
CA LYS A 19 7.10 2.00 -12.97
C LYS A 19 6.62 2.35 -14.38
N LYS A 20 5.57 1.68 -14.88
CA LYS A 20 4.97 1.98 -16.19
C LYS A 20 4.40 3.39 -16.27
N GLN A 21 4.01 3.97 -15.13
CA GLN A 21 3.49 5.33 -15.00
C GLN A 21 4.56 6.35 -14.61
N SER A 22 5.84 5.94 -14.55
CA SER A 22 6.95 6.80 -14.10
C SER A 22 6.74 7.36 -12.69
N ILE A 23 6.15 6.55 -11.81
CA ILE A 23 5.94 6.85 -10.38
C ILE A 23 6.96 6.05 -9.56
N ASP A 24 7.76 6.76 -8.78
CA ASP A 24 8.69 6.19 -7.79
C ASP A 24 7.91 5.81 -6.51
N ALA A 25 7.16 4.70 -6.61
CA ALA A 25 6.33 4.20 -5.53
C ALA A 25 7.16 3.61 -4.38
N MET A 26 6.64 3.81 -3.17
CA MET A 26 7.11 3.21 -1.93
C MET A 26 5.89 2.62 -1.20
N LEU A 27 5.75 1.31 -1.23
CA LEU A 27 4.55 0.63 -0.74
C LEU A 27 4.80 -0.07 0.59
N TYR A 28 3.85 0.11 1.50
CA TYR A 28 3.69 -0.67 2.71
C TYR A 28 2.19 -0.82 2.96
N SER A 29 1.69 -2.03 3.23
CA SER A 29 0.32 -2.21 3.69
C SER A 29 0.27 -3.42 4.60
N HIS A 30 -0.58 -3.34 5.62
CA HIS A 30 -0.70 -4.37 6.64
C HIS A 30 -2.16 -4.60 7.05
N PRO A 31 -2.49 -5.80 7.53
CA PRO A 31 -3.79 -6.08 8.09
C PRO A 31 -4.07 -5.20 9.32
N ILE A 32 -5.32 -4.78 9.48
CA ILE A 32 -5.84 -4.06 10.64
C ILE A 32 -7.00 -4.85 11.27
N GLY A 33 -7.23 -4.66 12.56
CA GLY A 33 -8.29 -5.35 13.28
C GLY A 33 -8.45 -4.83 14.70
N ALA A 34 -8.56 -5.75 15.67
CA ALA A 34 -8.54 -5.40 17.08
C ALA A 34 -7.17 -4.83 17.50
N HIS A 35 -6.10 -5.25 16.81
CA HIS A 35 -4.77 -4.68 16.89
C HIS A 35 -4.50 -3.84 15.65
N CYS A 36 -3.66 -2.81 15.81
CA CYS A 36 -3.26 -1.94 14.70
C CYS A 36 -2.51 -2.73 13.62
N HIS A 37 -1.63 -3.65 14.00
CA HIS A 37 -0.94 -4.57 13.08
C HIS A 37 -1.42 -6.00 13.34
N GLU A 38 -2.37 -6.47 12.54
CA GLU A 38 -2.98 -7.79 12.71
C GLU A 38 -2.23 -8.88 11.92
N ALA A 39 -2.56 -10.14 12.18
CA ALA A 39 -2.01 -11.27 11.44
C ALA A 39 -2.51 -11.29 9.99
N GLY A 40 -1.61 -11.58 9.06
CA GLY A 40 -1.91 -11.68 7.63
C GLY A 40 -0.73 -11.28 6.76
N PRO A 41 -0.94 -11.11 5.45
CA PRO A 41 0.14 -10.79 4.52
C PRO A 41 0.65 -9.38 4.71
N ILE A 42 1.97 -9.25 4.64
CA ILE A 42 2.63 -7.95 4.46
C ILE A 42 2.75 -7.66 2.97
N ILE A 43 2.49 -6.41 2.60
CA ILE A 43 2.55 -5.94 1.22
C ILE A 43 3.60 -4.83 1.15
N GLY A 44 4.84 -5.21 0.86
CA GLY A 44 5.99 -4.29 0.88
C GLY A 44 6.42 -3.87 2.28
N LEU A 45 7.51 -3.12 2.38
CA LEU A 45 8.01 -2.50 3.60
C LEU A 45 8.60 -1.13 3.27
N TYR A 46 8.39 -0.13 4.13
CA TYR A 46 8.87 1.24 3.86
C TYR A 46 10.39 1.31 3.60
N ASP A 47 11.17 0.48 4.29
CA ASP A 47 12.64 0.38 4.21
C ASP A 47 13.12 -0.66 3.19
N SER A 48 12.22 -1.48 2.63
CA SER A 48 12.55 -2.55 1.70
C SER A 48 11.49 -2.70 0.61
N GLN A 49 11.77 -2.10 -0.55
CA GLN A 49 10.89 -2.13 -1.73
C GLN A 49 11.17 -3.35 -2.61
N CYS A 50 11.09 -4.54 -2.01
CA CYS A 50 11.18 -5.83 -2.70
C CYS A 50 10.15 -6.82 -2.12
N ALA A 51 10.07 -8.02 -2.73
CA ALA A 51 9.25 -9.09 -2.17
C ALA A 51 9.72 -9.44 -0.75
N VAL A 52 8.77 -9.66 0.15
CA VAL A 52 9.01 -9.98 1.56
C VAL A 52 8.86 -11.49 1.74
N PRO A 53 9.95 -12.27 1.88
CA PRO A 53 9.86 -13.72 1.98
C PRO A 53 9.03 -14.16 3.19
N PHE A 54 8.27 -15.24 3.03
CA PHE A 54 7.38 -15.85 4.01
C PHE A 54 6.17 -14.98 4.39
N ARG A 55 6.41 -13.77 4.91
CA ARG A 55 5.35 -12.86 5.38
C ARG A 55 4.53 -12.28 4.22
N GLY A 56 5.18 -11.99 3.10
CA GLY A 56 4.51 -11.56 1.88
C GLY A 56 3.90 -12.72 1.08
N ASP A 57 4.28 -13.96 1.34
CA ASP A 57 3.75 -15.15 0.62
C ASP A 57 2.40 -15.62 1.17
N ILE A 58 1.96 -15.06 2.30
CA ILE A 58 0.64 -15.32 2.86
C ILE A 58 -0.42 -14.81 1.88
N LYS A 59 -1.51 -15.57 1.73
CA LYS A 59 -2.63 -15.18 0.88
C LYS A 59 -3.53 -14.17 1.57
N ILE A 60 -4.03 -13.22 0.78
CA ILE A 60 -5.10 -12.33 1.17
C ILE A 60 -6.40 -13.14 1.22
N VAL A 61 -7.18 -12.94 2.27
CA VAL A 61 -8.47 -13.63 2.50
C VAL A 61 -9.62 -12.62 2.44
N PRO A 62 -10.82 -13.03 2.01
CA PRO A 62 -11.98 -12.15 2.05
C PRO A 62 -12.39 -11.86 3.49
N ASN A 63 -13.24 -10.85 3.68
CA ASN A 63 -13.73 -10.36 4.98
C ASN A 63 -12.58 -9.93 5.92
N SER A 64 -11.57 -9.29 5.34
CA SER A 64 -10.42 -8.73 6.07
C SER A 64 -10.31 -7.23 5.80
N ALA A 65 -9.50 -6.53 6.60
CA ALA A 65 -9.27 -5.10 6.43
C ALA A 65 -7.77 -4.78 6.50
N TYR A 66 -7.36 -3.74 5.79
CA TYR A 66 -5.96 -3.31 5.70
C TYR A 66 -5.83 -1.79 5.86
N ALA A 67 -4.74 -1.38 6.50
CA ALA A 67 -4.16 -0.06 6.30
C ALA A 67 -3.45 -0.08 4.95
N LEU A 68 -3.98 0.67 3.99
CA LEU A 68 -3.47 0.75 2.64
C LEU A 68 -2.63 2.01 2.49
N GLU A 69 -1.31 1.83 2.52
CA GLU A 69 -0.37 2.95 2.43
C GLU A 69 0.29 2.99 1.05
N TYR A 70 -0.12 3.99 0.26
CA TYR A 70 0.46 4.27 -1.04
C TYR A 70 1.35 5.49 -0.93
N ASN A 71 2.63 5.25 -0.68
CA ASN A 71 3.58 6.33 -0.53
C ASN A 71 4.37 6.47 -1.84
N ILE A 72 4.87 7.68 -2.08
CA ILE A 72 5.84 7.93 -3.16
C ILE A 72 7.04 8.66 -2.58
N LYS A 73 8.20 8.43 -3.20
CA LYS A 73 9.41 9.19 -2.93
C LYS A 73 9.81 9.91 -4.21
N LYS A 74 9.98 11.23 -4.17
CA LYS A 74 10.36 12.01 -5.35
C LYS A 74 11.32 13.12 -4.99
N TYR A 75 12.37 13.29 -5.79
CA TYR A 75 13.27 14.44 -5.68
C TYR A 75 12.57 15.70 -6.20
N ILE A 76 12.56 16.76 -5.39
CA ILE A 76 11.96 18.06 -5.72
C ILE A 76 13.09 19.06 -5.98
N PRO A 77 13.37 19.42 -7.25
CA PRO A 77 14.51 20.28 -7.61
C PRO A 77 14.51 21.64 -6.91
N GLU A 78 13.34 22.22 -6.70
CA GLU A 78 13.15 23.52 -6.05
C GLU A 78 13.55 23.50 -4.58
N TRP A 79 13.51 22.33 -3.95
CA TRP A 79 13.87 22.14 -2.53
C TRP A 79 15.27 21.53 -2.37
N GLY A 80 15.82 20.93 -3.43
CA GLY A 80 17.13 20.32 -3.40
C GLY A 80 17.19 19.01 -2.59
N GLU A 81 16.05 18.35 -2.38
CA GLU A 81 15.94 17.18 -1.52
C GLU A 81 14.94 16.12 -2.04
N GLU A 82 15.10 14.88 -1.56
CA GLU A 82 14.09 13.85 -1.71
C GLU A 82 12.93 14.11 -0.74
N THR A 83 11.72 14.17 -1.28
CA THR A 83 10.49 14.36 -0.51
C THR A 83 9.63 13.10 -0.59
N PHE A 84 8.93 12.83 0.51
CA PHE A 84 7.99 11.74 0.62
C PHE A 84 6.58 12.29 0.75
N ILE A 85 5.64 11.66 0.06
CA ILE A 85 4.21 11.85 0.33
C ILE A 85 3.69 10.54 0.86
N TYR A 86 3.20 10.57 2.10
CA TYR A 86 2.58 9.44 2.75
C TYR A 86 1.06 9.58 2.68
N LEU A 87 0.39 8.53 2.22
CA LEU A 87 -1.06 8.47 2.21
C LEU A 87 -1.49 7.08 2.69
N GLU A 88 -2.29 7.06 3.74
CA GLU A 88 -2.91 5.86 4.27
C GLU A 88 -4.42 5.98 4.19
N GLN A 89 -5.08 4.92 3.73
CA GLN A 89 -6.53 4.80 3.79
C GLN A 89 -6.95 3.40 4.25
N PRO A 90 -8.01 3.26 5.06
CA PRO A 90 -8.52 1.95 5.41
C PRO A 90 -9.32 1.35 4.25
N ILE A 91 -9.06 0.08 3.96
CA ILE A 91 -9.84 -0.72 3.00
C ILE A 91 -10.36 -2.00 3.64
N ALA A 92 -11.49 -2.49 3.14
CA ALA A 92 -11.90 -3.88 3.33
C ALA A 92 -11.59 -4.68 2.07
N VAL A 93 -11.23 -5.95 2.23
CA VAL A 93 -11.15 -6.92 1.14
C VAL A 93 -12.34 -7.85 1.27
N LEU A 94 -13.25 -7.75 0.31
CA LEU A 94 -14.41 -8.61 0.15
C LEU A 94 -14.10 -9.73 -0.85
N GLU A 95 -15.08 -10.58 -1.16
CA GLU A 95 -14.93 -11.71 -2.09
C GLU A 95 -14.49 -11.27 -3.50
N ASP A 96 -14.94 -10.10 -3.96
CA ASP A 96 -14.65 -9.54 -5.28
C ASP A 96 -13.44 -8.60 -5.32
N GLY A 97 -12.92 -8.20 -4.16
CA GLY A 97 -11.70 -7.40 -4.05
C GLY A 97 -11.74 -6.32 -2.98
N ALA A 98 -10.81 -5.37 -3.11
CA ALA A 98 -10.66 -4.27 -2.17
C ALA A 98 -11.68 -3.16 -2.42
N VAL A 99 -12.30 -2.68 -1.34
CA VAL A 99 -13.17 -1.50 -1.30
C VAL A 99 -12.66 -0.51 -0.27
N TYR A 100 -12.67 0.77 -0.61
CA TYR A 100 -12.33 1.83 0.35
C TYR A 100 -13.43 1.96 1.40
N LEU A 101 -13.05 2.03 2.68
CA LEU A 101 -14.02 2.20 3.77
C LEU A 101 -14.48 3.64 3.95
N ASN A 102 -13.72 4.59 3.41
CA ASN A 102 -14.04 6.02 3.35
C ASN A 102 -13.76 6.57 1.95
N PRO A 103 -14.35 7.73 1.57
CA PRO A 103 -14.00 8.40 0.34
C PRO A 103 -12.49 8.63 0.20
N ARG A 104 -11.99 8.50 -1.03
CA ARG A 104 -10.59 8.72 -1.33
C ARG A 104 -10.23 10.20 -1.17
N GLN A 105 -9.04 10.47 -0.63
CA GLN A 105 -8.44 11.80 -0.77
C GLN A 105 -7.87 11.92 -2.18
N GLU A 106 -8.47 12.78 -3.00
CA GLU A 106 -8.08 12.99 -4.41
C GLU A 106 -7.41 14.36 -4.64
N SER A 107 -7.38 15.21 -3.62
CA SER A 107 -6.78 16.54 -3.66
C SER A 107 -6.03 16.86 -2.37
N PHE A 108 -5.02 17.72 -2.46
CA PHE A 108 -4.31 18.22 -1.30
C PHE A 108 -5.18 19.15 -0.44
N TYR A 109 -5.06 19.01 0.87
CA TYR A 109 -5.53 20.01 1.82
C TYR A 109 -4.40 20.99 2.12
N ILE A 110 -4.51 22.23 1.63
CA ILE A 110 -3.48 23.25 1.77
C ILE A 110 -3.76 24.10 3.02
N ILE A 111 -2.86 24.06 3.99
CA ILE A 111 -2.91 24.94 5.18
C ILE A 111 -2.21 26.26 4.83
N LYS A 112 -2.85 27.38 5.17
CA LYS A 112 -2.33 28.74 4.99
C LYS A 112 -1.92 29.35 6.32
#